data_AF-D6KFJ6-F1
#
_entry.id   AF-D6KFJ6-F1
#
_cell.length_a   1.000
_cell.length_b   1.000
_cell.length_c   1.000
_cell.angle_alpha   90.00
_cell.angle_beta   90.00
_cell.angle_gamma   90.00
#
_symmetry.space_group_name_H-M   'P 1'
#
loop_
_entity.id
_entity.type
_entity.pdbx_description
1 polymer ?
#
loop_
_entity_poly.entity_id
_entity_poly.type
_entity_poly.pdbx_seq_one_letter_code
_entity_poly.pdbx_strand_id
1 'polypeptide(L)'
;MPQHTIEFGKFGAQGVKGHEAVARQLDALADFIASPVTTRRGLMARLHYLTRTPHARAAAREAGLTVTDRTLRAWLAGARNPTPHNLVRIDTAYRTVRRHNIARYLLARLNRRGRGTRVEIHPLDQSGVRPPHQRFVEFRTLNVRRWEAIVDAWAAGDDQALDDAWTDQIIDLGSQWGQYEYVTNIGFAA
;
A
#
# COMPACT_ATOMS: atom_id res chain seq x y z
N MET A 1 -24.57 -10.34 -9.14
CA MET A 1 -23.23 -9.86 -8.72
C MET A 1 -22.91 -8.64 -9.56
N PRO A 2 -22.56 -7.47 -9.00
CA PRO A 2 -22.10 -6.36 -9.82
C PRO A 2 -20.85 -6.82 -10.57
N GLN A 3 -20.85 -6.71 -11.89
CA GLN A 3 -19.69 -6.98 -12.73
C GLN A 3 -18.70 -5.82 -12.50
N HIS A 4 -17.42 -6.13 -12.34
CA HIS A 4 -16.35 -5.11 -12.32
C HIS A 4 -16.53 -4.12 -13.48
N THR A 5 -16.27 -2.85 -13.23
CA THR A 5 -16.45 -1.79 -14.22
C THR A 5 -15.45 -1.99 -15.36
N ILE A 6 -15.96 -2.41 -16.53
CA ILE A 6 -15.16 -2.75 -17.71
C ILE A 6 -14.52 -1.50 -18.35
N GLU A 7 -15.19 -0.34 -18.28
CA GLU A 7 -14.75 0.92 -18.93
C GLU A 7 -14.77 2.11 -17.96
N PHE A 8 -13.96 2.05 -16.89
CA PHE A 8 -13.81 3.19 -15.99
C PHE A 8 -13.21 4.42 -16.71
N GLY A 9 -13.70 5.61 -16.38
CA GLY A 9 -13.22 6.87 -16.95
C GLY A 9 -13.80 7.26 -18.32
N LYS A 10 -14.62 6.42 -18.97
CA LYS A 10 -15.25 6.71 -20.29
C LYS A 10 -15.91 8.09 -20.38
N PHE A 11 -16.55 8.53 -19.30
CA PHE A 11 -17.26 9.82 -19.24
C PHE A 11 -16.48 10.93 -18.54
N GLY A 12 -15.17 10.76 -18.28
CA GLY A 12 -14.34 11.74 -17.59
C GLY A 12 -14.29 11.59 -16.06
N ALA A 13 -14.78 10.47 -15.53
CA ALA A 13 -14.65 10.12 -14.13
C ALA A 13 -13.19 9.83 -13.76
N GLN A 14 -12.77 10.23 -12.56
CA GLN A 14 -11.41 10.00 -12.04
C GLN A 14 -11.45 9.30 -10.68
N GLY A 15 -10.45 8.47 -10.43
CA GLY A 15 -10.35 7.70 -9.20
C GLY A 15 -9.29 6.62 -9.32
N VAL A 16 -9.03 5.96 -8.20
CA VAL A 16 -8.12 4.83 -8.08
C VAL A 16 -8.89 3.66 -7.52
N LYS A 17 -8.41 2.43 -7.75
CA LYS A 17 -9.06 1.26 -7.17
C LYS A 17 -9.06 1.36 -5.64
N GLY A 18 -10.12 0.88 -5.01
CA GLY A 18 -10.26 0.92 -3.56
C GLY A 18 -9.08 0.27 -2.82
N HIS A 19 -8.63 -0.90 -3.28
CA HIS A 19 -7.51 -1.62 -2.66
C HIS A 19 -6.18 -0.87 -2.76
N GLU A 20 -5.95 -0.13 -3.85
CA GLU A 20 -4.79 0.75 -3.98
C GLU A 20 -4.85 1.91 -2.97
N ALA A 21 -6.02 2.51 -2.74
CA ALA A 21 -6.19 3.55 -1.75
C ALA A 21 -5.97 3.01 -0.32
N VAL A 22 -6.44 1.79 -0.03
CA VAL A 22 -6.12 1.05 1.21
C VAL A 22 -4.61 0.86 1.36
N ALA A 23 -3.92 0.39 0.31
CA ALA A 23 -2.48 0.18 0.33
C ALA A 23 -1.71 1.46 0.65
N ARG A 24 -2.11 2.59 0.05
CA ARG A 24 -1.50 3.91 0.33
C ARG A 24 -1.68 4.33 1.79
N GLN A 25 -2.84 4.06 2.37
CA GLN A 25 -3.10 4.40 3.76
C GLN A 25 -2.32 3.49 4.73
N LEU A 26 -2.19 2.20 4.42
CA LEU A 26 -1.32 1.29 5.18
C LEU A 26 0.16 1.70 5.06
N ASP A 27 0.59 2.13 3.87
CA ASP A 27 1.93 2.68 3.63
C ASP A 27 2.19 3.97 4.42
N ALA A 28 1.18 4.83 4.59
CA ALA A 28 1.29 6.01 5.44
C ALA A 28 1.46 5.63 6.92
N LEU A 29 0.72 4.61 7.39
CA LEU A 29 0.87 4.07 8.74
C LEU A 29 2.19 3.32 8.96
N ALA A 30 2.83 2.86 7.90
CA ALA A 30 4.12 2.17 7.96
C ALA A 30 5.30 3.08 8.31
N ASP A 31 5.12 4.39 8.14
CA ASP A 31 6.11 5.42 8.42
C ASP A 31 7.47 5.09 7.78
N PHE A 32 7.47 5.09 6.44
CA PHE A 32 8.69 4.84 5.67
C PHE A 32 9.70 5.98 5.80
N ILE A 33 10.96 5.70 5.48
CA ILE A 33 12.01 6.73 5.40
C ILE A 33 11.60 7.78 4.36
N ALA A 34 11.24 8.97 4.86
CA ALA A 34 10.76 10.10 4.05
C ALA A 34 11.82 10.65 3.09
N SER A 35 13.11 10.58 3.47
CA SER A 35 14.19 11.03 2.58
C SER A 35 14.30 10.14 1.33
N PRO A 36 14.33 10.69 0.11
CA PRO A 36 14.41 9.90 -1.12
C PRO A 36 15.66 9.03 -1.19
N VAL A 37 15.55 7.83 -1.76
CA VAL A 37 16.68 6.89 -1.95
C VAL A 37 17.80 7.47 -2.82
N THR A 38 17.49 8.46 -3.66
CA THR A 38 18.47 9.19 -4.49
C THR A 38 19.37 10.13 -3.68
N THR A 39 18.99 10.45 -2.44
CA THR A 39 19.83 11.25 -1.53
C THR A 39 20.76 10.35 -0.72
N ARG A 40 21.96 10.85 -0.37
CA ARG A 40 22.90 10.10 0.48
C ARG A 40 22.26 9.66 1.81
N ARG A 41 21.51 10.56 2.46
CA ARG A 41 20.79 10.26 3.72
C ARG A 41 19.77 9.13 3.52
N GLY A 42 18.91 9.24 2.50
CA GLY A 42 17.86 8.27 2.24
C GLY A 42 18.40 6.90 1.81
N LEU A 43 19.48 6.89 1.02
CA LEU A 43 20.20 5.66 0.65
C LEU A 43 20.80 4.97 1.87
N MET A 44 21.59 5.69 2.67
CA MET A 44 22.27 5.12 3.82
C MET A 44 21.29 4.58 4.86
N ALA A 45 20.20 5.32 5.13
CA ALA A 45 19.18 4.86 6.07
C ALA A 45 18.57 3.50 5.67
N ARG A 46 18.26 3.32 4.37
CA ARG A 46 17.73 2.05 3.83
C ARG A 46 18.75 0.93 3.88
N LEU A 47 19.99 1.20 3.46
CA LEU A 47 21.06 0.21 3.51
C LEU A 47 21.31 -0.23 4.96
N HIS A 48 21.43 0.69 5.90
CA HIS A 48 21.58 0.35 7.32
C HIS A 48 20.40 -0.47 7.85
N TYR A 49 19.16 -0.12 7.49
CA TYR A 49 17.98 -0.90 7.87
C TYR A 49 18.08 -2.36 7.36
N LEU A 50 18.39 -2.52 6.08
CA LEU A 50 18.46 -3.82 5.40
C LEU A 50 19.68 -4.65 5.82
N THR A 51 20.77 -4.03 6.27
CA THR A 51 22.02 -4.76 6.57
C THR A 51 22.39 -4.83 8.05
N ARG A 52 21.53 -4.33 8.95
CA ARG A 52 21.79 -4.21 10.40
C ARG A 52 22.13 -5.54 11.05
N THR A 53 21.44 -6.61 10.69
CA THR A 53 21.61 -7.95 11.28
C THR A 53 21.70 -9.01 10.17
N PRO A 54 22.22 -10.21 10.46
CA PRO A 54 22.19 -11.32 9.51
C PRO A 54 20.77 -11.65 9.03
N HIS A 55 19.80 -11.64 9.95
CA HIS A 55 18.40 -11.83 9.63
C HIS A 55 17.85 -10.75 8.68
N ALA A 56 18.14 -9.46 8.93
CA ALA A 56 17.72 -8.38 8.04
C ALA A 56 18.33 -8.53 6.63
N ARG A 57 19.58 -8.99 6.53
CA ARG A 57 20.22 -9.27 5.23
C ARG A 57 19.57 -10.43 4.49
N ALA A 58 19.18 -11.50 5.20
CA ALA A 58 18.45 -12.61 4.60
C ALA A 58 17.11 -12.13 4.04
N ALA A 59 16.32 -11.42 4.85
CA ALA A 59 15.05 -10.83 4.41
C ALA A 59 15.22 -9.86 3.24
N ALA A 60 16.28 -9.04 3.24
CA ALA A 60 16.59 -8.15 2.12
C ALA A 60 16.86 -8.91 0.81
N ARG A 61 17.55 -10.06 0.88
CA ARG A 61 17.83 -10.91 -0.29
C ARG A 61 16.57 -11.58 -0.80
N GLU A 62 15.73 -12.10 0.10
CA GLU A 62 14.41 -12.64 -0.22
C GLU A 62 13.53 -11.58 -0.89
N ALA A 63 13.60 -10.34 -0.42
CA ALA A 63 12.94 -9.19 -1.04
C ALA A 63 13.64 -8.66 -2.32
N GLY A 64 14.58 -9.41 -2.89
CA GLY A 64 15.18 -9.12 -4.20
C GLY A 64 16.46 -8.28 -4.19
N LEU A 65 17.07 -7.97 -3.04
CA LEU A 65 18.39 -7.34 -2.97
C LEU A 65 19.51 -8.38 -3.18
N THR A 66 19.74 -8.79 -4.43
CA THR A 66 20.65 -9.91 -4.77
C THR A 66 22.09 -9.50 -5.11
N VAL A 67 22.51 -8.28 -4.74
CA VAL A 67 23.89 -7.83 -4.97
C VAL A 67 24.88 -8.53 -4.03
N THR A 68 26.15 -8.60 -4.43
CA THR A 68 27.19 -9.25 -3.63
C THR A 68 27.50 -8.47 -2.35
N ASP A 69 27.97 -9.17 -1.31
CA ASP A 69 28.38 -8.56 -0.04
C ASP A 69 29.52 -7.56 -0.20
N ARG A 70 30.36 -7.74 -1.22
CA ARG A 70 31.41 -6.78 -1.58
C ARG A 70 30.80 -5.46 -2.06
N THR A 71 29.79 -5.54 -2.92
CA THR A 71 29.08 -4.36 -3.44
C THR A 71 28.33 -3.64 -2.32
N LEU A 72 27.62 -4.39 -1.45
CA LEU A 72 26.93 -3.80 -0.29
C LEU A 72 27.90 -3.07 0.64
N ARG A 73 29.06 -3.68 0.95
CA ARG A 73 30.11 -3.04 1.75
C ARG A 73 30.64 -1.76 1.09
N ALA A 74 30.86 -1.77 -0.23
CA ALA A 74 31.31 -0.59 -0.96
C ALA A 74 30.29 0.55 -0.92
N TRP A 75 28.99 0.25 -1.01
CA TRP A 75 27.94 1.25 -0.89
C TRP A 75 27.84 1.80 0.54
N LEU A 76 27.86 0.94 1.56
CA LEU A 76 27.83 1.35 2.97
C LEU A 76 29.03 2.23 3.34
N ALA A 77 30.21 1.96 2.77
CA ALA A 77 31.41 2.78 2.94
C ALA A 77 31.36 4.11 2.16
N GLY A 78 30.35 4.31 1.29
CA GLY A 78 30.30 5.46 0.39
C GLY A 78 31.38 5.45 -0.71
N ALA A 79 32.08 4.33 -0.90
CA ALA A 79 33.14 4.19 -1.89
C ALA A 79 32.61 4.05 -3.32
N ARG A 80 31.33 3.67 -3.47
CA ARG A 80 30.63 3.56 -4.74
C ARG A 80 29.18 3.99 -4.59
N ASN A 81 28.60 4.51 -5.67
CA ASN A 81 27.18 4.83 -5.75
C ASN A 81 26.42 3.70 -6.48
N PRO A 82 25.21 3.32 -6.02
CA PRO A 82 24.33 2.44 -6.79
C PRO A 82 23.87 3.10 -8.09
N THR A 83 23.65 2.29 -9.12
CA THR A 83 22.99 2.73 -10.36
C THR A 83 21.50 3.03 -10.11
N PRO A 84 20.81 3.77 -11.00
CA PRO A 84 19.37 4.02 -10.86
C PRO A 84 18.53 2.76 -10.67
N HIS A 85 18.83 1.71 -11.43
CA HIS A 85 18.20 0.39 -11.27
C HIS A 85 18.43 -0.21 -9.88
N ASN A 86 19.64 -0.10 -9.33
CA ASN A 86 19.92 -0.58 -7.98
C ASN A 86 19.27 0.28 -6.90
N LEU A 87 19.09 1.59 -7.12
CA LEU A 87 18.34 2.45 -6.19
C LEU A 87 16.88 1.99 -6.07
N VAL A 88 16.23 1.67 -7.20
CA VAL A 88 14.88 1.10 -7.21
C VAL A 88 14.85 -0.20 -6.40
N ARG A 89 15.78 -1.13 -6.67
CA ARG A 89 15.86 -2.40 -5.93
C ARG A 89 16.05 -2.23 -4.43
N ILE A 90 16.87 -1.26 -4.02
CA ILE A 90 17.10 -0.94 -2.61
C ILE A 90 15.81 -0.39 -1.96
N ASP A 91 15.10 0.53 -2.64
CA ASP A 91 13.85 1.08 -2.12
C ASP A 91 12.74 0.02 -2.04
N THR A 92 12.60 -0.82 -3.07
CA THR A 92 11.66 -1.95 -3.09
C THR A 92 11.96 -2.92 -1.96
N ALA A 93 13.19 -3.41 -1.84
CA ALA A 93 13.56 -4.34 -0.77
C ALA A 93 13.34 -3.74 0.62
N TYR A 94 13.66 -2.46 0.80
CA TYR A 94 13.37 -1.73 2.03
C TYR A 94 11.89 -1.71 2.37
N ARG A 95 11.03 -1.31 1.42
CA ARG A 95 9.57 -1.25 1.61
C ARG A 95 9.03 -2.63 1.96
N THR A 96 9.37 -3.66 1.18
CA THR A 96 8.92 -5.04 1.42
C THR A 96 9.30 -5.52 2.83
N VAL A 97 10.57 -5.42 3.21
CA VAL A 97 11.02 -5.86 4.54
C VAL A 97 10.37 -5.04 5.65
N ARG A 98 10.20 -3.72 5.45
CA ARG A 98 9.54 -2.85 6.44
C ARG A 98 8.08 -3.24 6.63
N ARG A 99 7.32 -3.47 5.55
CA ARG A 99 5.91 -3.89 5.63
C ARG A 99 5.76 -5.19 6.41
N HIS A 100 6.55 -6.21 6.08
CA HIS A 100 6.56 -7.48 6.83
C HIS A 100 6.86 -7.29 8.32
N ASN A 101 7.87 -6.48 8.66
CA ASN A 101 8.27 -6.28 10.05
C ASN A 101 7.20 -5.58 10.90
N ILE A 102 6.37 -4.72 10.31
CA ILE A 102 5.35 -3.96 11.04
C ILE A 102 3.95 -4.58 10.94
N ALA A 103 3.72 -5.51 10.00
CA ALA A 103 2.41 -6.09 9.72
C ALA A 103 1.70 -6.55 11.01
N ARG A 104 2.40 -7.30 11.87
CA ARG A 104 1.85 -7.76 13.17
C ARG A 104 1.39 -6.62 14.07
N TYR A 105 2.16 -5.54 14.15
CA TYR A 105 1.81 -4.37 14.97
C TYR A 105 0.63 -3.61 14.36
N LEU A 106 0.67 -3.41 13.04
CA LEU A 106 -0.37 -2.71 12.30
C LEU A 106 -1.71 -3.44 12.42
N LEU A 107 -1.71 -4.77 12.26
CA LEU A 107 -2.86 -5.63 12.47
C LEU A 107 -3.46 -5.46 13.88
N ALA A 108 -2.62 -5.52 14.92
CA ALA A 108 -3.08 -5.34 16.30
C ALA A 108 -3.71 -3.96 16.53
N ARG A 109 -3.13 -2.90 15.95
CA ARG A 109 -3.68 -1.54 16.00
C ARG A 109 -5.05 -1.47 15.31
N LEU A 110 -5.14 -1.96 14.07
CA LEU A 110 -6.35 -1.86 13.24
C LEU A 110 -7.51 -2.70 13.76
N ASN A 111 -7.23 -3.90 14.29
CA ASN A 111 -8.25 -4.74 14.91
C ASN A 111 -8.80 -4.12 16.21
N ARG A 112 -8.02 -3.24 16.88
CA ARG A 112 -8.43 -2.49 18.09
C ARG A 112 -9.15 -3.37 19.12
N ARG A 113 -8.55 -4.53 19.45
CA ARG A 113 -9.12 -5.56 20.35
C ARG A 113 -10.53 -6.04 19.92
N GLY A 114 -10.74 -6.23 18.62
CA GLY A 114 -11.99 -6.69 18.03
C GLY A 114 -13.02 -5.59 17.76
N ARG A 115 -12.78 -4.34 18.19
CA ARG A 115 -13.65 -3.20 17.82
C ARG A 115 -13.56 -2.87 16.33
N GLY A 116 -12.42 -3.16 15.72
CA GLY A 116 -12.12 -2.79 14.35
C GLY A 116 -11.79 -1.31 14.20
N THR A 117 -11.63 -0.91 12.94
CA THR A 117 -11.32 0.44 12.50
C THR A 117 -12.47 0.94 11.63
N ARG A 118 -12.93 2.17 11.89
CA ARG A 118 -13.86 2.84 11.01
C ARG A 118 -13.10 3.33 9.78
N VAL A 119 -13.55 2.91 8.62
CA VAL A 119 -13.01 3.25 7.32
C VAL A 119 -14.00 4.17 6.61
N GLU A 120 -13.46 5.26 6.07
CA GLU A 120 -14.17 6.28 5.31
C GLU A 120 -13.86 6.06 3.83
N ILE A 121 -14.90 6.04 2.99
CA ILE A 121 -14.78 5.84 1.56
C ILE A 121 -15.29 7.09 0.86
N HIS A 122 -14.38 7.77 0.17
CA HIS A 122 -14.70 8.92 -0.64
C HIS A 122 -14.95 8.47 -2.08
N PRO A 123 -16.13 8.79 -2.66
CA PRO A 123 -16.48 8.33 -3.99
C PRO A 123 -15.51 8.89 -5.05
N LEU A 124 -15.52 8.26 -6.23
CA LEU A 124 -14.84 8.75 -7.43
C LEU A 124 -15.18 10.22 -7.75
N ASP A 125 -14.25 10.93 -8.38
CA ASP A 125 -14.45 12.31 -8.81
C ASP A 125 -15.20 12.35 -10.15
N GLN A 126 -16.25 13.18 -10.19
CA GLN A 126 -17.10 13.41 -11.36
C GLN A 126 -17.01 14.85 -11.88
N SER A 127 -16.04 15.65 -11.43
CA SER A 127 -15.83 17.03 -11.89
C SER A 127 -15.63 17.13 -13.41
N GLY A 128 -15.02 16.12 -14.03
CA GLY A 128 -14.85 16.00 -15.49
C GLY A 128 -16.04 15.38 -16.23
N VAL A 129 -17.07 14.93 -15.52
CA VAL A 129 -18.23 14.24 -16.10
C VAL A 129 -19.31 15.24 -16.49
N ARG A 130 -19.85 15.13 -17.71
CA ARG A 130 -20.94 16.00 -18.17
C ARG A 130 -22.21 15.78 -17.33
N PRO A 131 -23.00 16.83 -17.02
CA PRO A 131 -24.15 16.72 -16.11
C PRO A 131 -25.15 15.57 -16.39
N PRO A 132 -25.50 15.23 -17.65
CA PRO A 132 -26.41 14.10 -17.92
C PRO A 132 -25.88 12.72 -17.47
N HIS A 133 -24.55 12.58 -17.40
CA HIS A 133 -23.87 11.35 -17.02
C HIS A 133 -23.46 11.33 -15.54
N GLN A 134 -23.55 12.46 -14.84
CA GLN A 134 -23.25 12.50 -13.41
C GLN A 134 -24.28 11.67 -12.63
N ARG A 135 -23.80 11.01 -11.59
CA ARG A 135 -24.63 10.27 -10.64
C ARG A 135 -24.30 10.73 -9.24
N PHE A 136 -25.33 10.82 -8.41
CA PHE A 136 -25.11 11.03 -6.99
C PHE A 136 -24.51 9.74 -6.40
N VAL A 137 -23.30 9.84 -5.86
CA VAL A 137 -22.62 8.77 -5.13
C VAL A 137 -22.26 9.35 -3.78
N GLU A 138 -22.77 8.72 -2.72
CA GLU A 138 -22.61 9.22 -1.36
C GLU A 138 -21.21 8.96 -0.80
N PHE A 139 -20.83 9.76 0.19
CA PHE A 139 -19.77 9.36 1.10
C PHE A 139 -20.23 8.18 1.96
N ARG A 140 -19.37 7.17 2.15
CA ARG A 140 -19.72 5.99 2.96
C ARG A 140 -18.69 5.73 4.03
N THR A 141 -19.15 5.05 5.08
CA THR A 141 -18.26 4.50 6.10
C THR A 141 -18.63 3.05 6.37
N LEU A 142 -17.62 2.21 6.61
CA LEU A 142 -17.78 0.86 7.14
C LEU A 142 -16.85 0.64 8.32
N ASN A 143 -17.14 -0.34 9.17
CA ASN A 143 -16.26 -0.70 10.27
C ASN A 143 -15.61 -2.06 9.99
N VAL A 144 -14.35 -2.02 9.54
CA VAL A 144 -13.58 -3.23 9.22
C VAL A 144 -13.07 -3.86 10.51
N ARG A 145 -13.51 -5.09 10.77
CA ARG A 145 -13.16 -5.87 11.97
C ARG A 145 -12.17 -7.00 11.71
N ARG A 146 -12.01 -7.40 10.45
CA ARG A 146 -11.08 -8.46 10.03
C ARG A 146 -10.06 -7.85 9.08
N TRP A 147 -8.89 -7.51 9.62
CA TRP A 147 -7.81 -6.88 8.86
C TRP A 147 -6.75 -7.86 8.39
N GLU A 148 -6.82 -9.12 8.82
CA GLU A 148 -5.79 -10.15 8.62
C GLU A 148 -5.43 -10.30 7.14
N ALA A 149 -6.41 -10.66 6.29
CA ALA A 149 -6.18 -10.87 4.87
C ALA A 149 -5.67 -9.61 4.15
N ILE A 150 -6.18 -8.42 4.52
CA ILE A 150 -5.75 -7.14 3.94
C ILE A 150 -4.29 -6.84 4.31
N VAL A 151 -3.93 -6.97 5.59
CA VAL A 151 -2.58 -6.67 6.06
C VAL A 151 -1.59 -7.69 5.55
N ASP A 152 -1.96 -8.97 5.47
CA ASP A 152 -1.11 -10.03 4.94
C ASP A 152 -0.83 -9.82 3.44
N ALA A 153 -1.86 -9.54 2.63
CA ALA A 153 -1.69 -9.24 1.21
C ALA A 153 -0.85 -7.98 0.97
N TRP A 154 -1.13 -6.90 1.72
CA TRP A 154 -0.34 -5.67 1.66
C TRP A 154 1.13 -5.89 2.04
N ALA A 155 1.38 -6.70 3.08
CA ALA A 155 2.74 -7.01 3.53
C ALA A 155 3.51 -7.81 2.48
N ALA A 156 2.86 -8.81 1.88
CA ALA A 156 3.40 -9.60 0.77
C ALA A 156 3.61 -8.78 -0.51
N GLY A 157 2.91 -7.65 -0.66
CA GLY A 157 2.88 -6.89 -1.91
C GLY A 157 2.07 -7.59 -3.00
N ASP A 158 1.10 -8.41 -2.60
CA ASP A 158 0.19 -9.13 -3.49
C ASP A 158 -1.03 -8.24 -3.77
N ASP A 159 -1.01 -7.56 -4.92
CA ASP A 159 -2.05 -6.60 -5.31
C ASP A 159 -3.40 -7.28 -5.55
N GLN A 160 -3.39 -8.49 -6.13
CA GLN A 160 -4.62 -9.23 -6.41
C GLN A 160 -5.25 -9.74 -5.12
N ALA A 161 -4.45 -10.35 -4.23
CA ALA A 161 -4.98 -10.78 -2.94
C ALA A 161 -5.49 -9.60 -2.10
N LEU A 162 -4.89 -8.41 -2.26
CA LEU A 162 -5.36 -7.21 -1.60
C LEU A 162 -6.68 -6.71 -2.18
N ASP A 163 -6.86 -6.75 -3.51
CA ASP A 163 -8.12 -6.44 -4.19
C ASP A 163 -9.25 -7.36 -3.74
N ASP A 164 -8.98 -8.67 -3.71
CA ASP A 164 -9.93 -9.69 -3.27
C ASP A 164 -10.32 -9.47 -1.80
N ALA A 165 -9.33 -9.31 -0.91
CA ALA A 165 -9.56 -9.11 0.52
C ALA A 165 -10.30 -7.80 0.83
N TRP A 166 -10.04 -6.74 0.06
CA TRP A 166 -10.76 -5.47 0.18
C TRP A 166 -12.19 -5.59 -0.35
N THR A 167 -12.36 -6.23 -1.50
CA THR A 167 -13.68 -6.50 -2.11
C THR A 167 -14.59 -7.23 -1.12
N ASP A 168 -14.07 -8.24 -0.42
CA ASP A 168 -14.80 -8.95 0.64
C ASP A 168 -15.29 -8.04 1.78
N GLN A 169 -14.58 -6.95 2.10
CA GLN A 169 -15.05 -6.00 3.11
C GLN A 169 -16.12 -5.04 2.56
N ILE A 170 -15.95 -4.55 1.34
CA ILE A 170 -16.88 -3.55 0.79
C ILE A 170 -18.21 -4.15 0.35
N ILE A 171 -18.29 -5.47 0.11
CA ILE A 171 -19.55 -6.17 -0.13
C ILE A 171 -20.55 -5.94 1.01
N ASP A 172 -20.08 -5.73 2.26
CA ASP A 172 -20.92 -5.38 3.40
C ASP A 172 -21.66 -4.03 3.25
N LEU A 173 -21.28 -3.19 2.28
CA LEU A 173 -22.04 -1.99 1.91
C LEU A 173 -23.37 -2.30 1.22
N GLY A 174 -23.61 -3.56 0.85
CA GLY A 174 -24.83 -4.03 0.17
C GLY A 174 -24.77 -3.84 -1.34
N SER A 175 -25.92 -3.76 -1.99
CA SER A 175 -26.06 -3.77 -3.46
C SER A 175 -25.35 -2.64 -4.21
N GLN A 176 -24.91 -1.59 -3.51
CA GLN A 176 -24.24 -0.43 -4.07
C GLN A 176 -22.70 -0.50 -4.00
N TRP A 177 -22.12 -1.57 -3.46
CA TRP A 177 -20.67 -1.66 -3.26
C TRP A 177 -19.86 -1.41 -4.54
N GLY A 178 -20.37 -1.82 -5.70
CA GLY A 178 -19.70 -1.61 -7.00
C GLY A 178 -19.48 -0.13 -7.37
N GLN A 179 -20.23 0.80 -6.76
CA GLN A 179 -20.00 2.24 -6.93
C GLN A 179 -18.70 2.72 -6.27
N TYR A 180 -18.12 1.91 -5.39
CA TYR A 180 -16.90 2.17 -4.63
C TYR A 180 -15.73 1.29 -5.08
N GLU A 181 -15.84 0.66 -6.26
CA GLU A 181 -14.70 0.00 -6.90
C GLU A 181 -13.58 1.02 -7.17
N TYR A 182 -13.97 2.23 -7.59
CA TYR A 182 -13.07 3.37 -7.76
C TYR A 182 -13.43 4.47 -6.77
N VAL A 183 -12.40 5.05 -6.16
CA VAL A 183 -12.51 6.01 -5.07
C VAL A 183 -11.50 7.14 -5.29
N THR A 184 -11.76 8.30 -4.71
CA THR A 184 -10.74 9.36 -4.63
C THR A 184 -9.80 9.15 -3.46
N ASN A 185 -10.33 8.65 -2.34
CA ASN A 185 -9.57 8.45 -1.12
C ASN A 185 -10.23 7.41 -0.19
N ILE A 186 -9.42 6.78 0.65
CA ILE A 186 -9.87 5.97 1.79
C ILE A 186 -9.20 6.47 3.06
N GLY A 187 -10.01 6.80 4.07
CA GLY A 187 -9.56 7.26 5.38
C GLY A 187 -9.69 6.16 6.44
N PHE A 188 -8.71 6.05 7.34
CA PHE A 188 -8.81 5.20 8.54
C PHE A 188 -8.91 6.07 9.79
N ALA A 189 -9.98 5.90 10.56
CA ALA A 189 -10.11 6.50 11.89
C ALA A 189 -9.44 5.57 12.94
N ALA A 190 -8.12 5.41 12.83
CA ALA A 190 -7.30 4.42 13.54
C ALA A 190 -6.21 4.98 14.46
#